data_AF-A0A7W1KTX3-F1
#
_entry.id   AF-A0A7W1KTX3-F1
#
_cell.length_a   1.000
_cell.length_b   1.000
_cell.length_c   1.000
_cell.angle_alpha   90.00
_cell.angle_beta   90.00
_cell.angle_gamma   90.00
#
_symmetry.space_group_name_H-M   'P 1'
#
loop_
_entity.id
_entity.type
_entity.pdbx_description
1 polymer ?
#
loop_
_entity_poly.entity_id
_entity_poly.type
_entity_poly.pdbx_seq_one_letter_code
_entity_poly.pdbx_strand_id
1 'polypeptide(L)'
;MDGGVAGMSATWVDATRIGMPSDFYYLAATGPLFSSLTDSRRCNPESRRVFVDRMPTFSGRVPAEGDFVARGEGTCTVRGVSTRWAYFVAAPGYGPVREVGIAASGLYVVVAVTPENERASSLLRRLIQHTSFGGSSVDDLVDAASGLVRAQ
;
A
#
# COMPACT_ATOMS: atom_id res chain seq x y z
N MET A 1 12.80 -4.21 -0.41
CA MET A 1 13.60 -3.31 -1.27
C MET A 1 14.13 -2.19 -0.39
N ASP A 2 15.42 -1.88 -0.46
CA ASP A 2 16.09 -0.83 0.33
C ASP A 2 16.18 0.52 -0.39
N GLY A 3 15.50 0.63 -1.54
CA GLY A 3 15.48 1.83 -2.38
C GLY A 3 16.74 2.03 -3.23
N GLY A 4 17.81 1.26 -3.05
CA GLY A 4 19.09 1.52 -3.73
C GLY A 4 19.15 1.05 -5.19
N VAL A 5 18.18 0.24 -5.63
CA VAL A 5 18.18 -0.40 -6.96
C VAL A 5 16.83 -0.21 -7.62
N ALA A 6 16.84 0.23 -8.88
CA ALA A 6 15.65 0.38 -9.69
C ALA A 6 14.95 -0.97 -9.91
N GLY A 7 13.62 -0.96 -9.81
CA GLY A 7 12.80 -2.16 -9.94
C GLY A 7 11.41 -1.95 -9.38
N MET A 8 10.57 -2.96 -9.56
CA MET A 8 9.19 -2.94 -9.09
C MET A 8 8.81 -4.31 -8.54
N SER A 9 8.01 -4.32 -7.49
CA SER A 9 7.35 -5.50 -6.94
C SER A 9 5.89 -5.18 -6.71
N ALA A 10 5.02 -6.05 -7.21
CA ALA A 10 3.58 -6.03 -6.94
C ALA A 10 3.19 -7.41 -6.42
N THR A 11 2.72 -7.46 -5.18
CA THR A 11 2.42 -8.70 -4.47
C THR A 11 1.07 -8.57 -3.80
N TRP A 12 0.28 -9.64 -3.83
CA TRP A 12 -0.91 -9.73 -3.01
C TRP A 12 -0.94 -11.06 -2.25
N VAL A 13 -1.57 -11.03 -1.09
CA VAL A 13 -1.86 -12.18 -0.25
C VAL A 13 -3.35 -12.25 -0.05
N ASP A 14 -3.93 -13.39 -0.41
CA ASP A 14 -5.36 -13.66 -0.31
C ASP A 14 -5.67 -14.35 1.03
N ALA A 15 -6.29 -13.62 1.96
CA ALA A 15 -6.65 -14.11 3.28
C ALA A 15 -7.63 -15.28 3.23
N THR A 16 -8.51 -15.31 2.22
CA THR A 16 -9.55 -16.34 2.09
C THR A 16 -8.94 -17.71 1.76
N ARG A 17 -7.82 -17.73 1.04
CA ARG A 17 -7.07 -18.96 0.76
C ARG A 17 -6.23 -19.45 1.93
N ILE A 18 -5.75 -18.55 2.78
CA ILE A 18 -4.82 -18.89 3.86
C ILE A 18 -5.57 -19.12 5.18
N GLY A 19 -6.84 -18.70 5.27
CA GLY A 19 -7.66 -18.84 6.48
C GLY A 19 -7.20 -17.94 7.63
N MET A 20 -6.38 -16.92 7.34
CA MET A 20 -5.93 -15.94 8.33
C MET A 20 -6.98 -14.83 8.49
N PRO A 21 -7.27 -14.38 9.72
CA PRO A 21 -8.15 -13.24 9.95
C PRO A 21 -7.65 -11.97 9.25
N SER A 22 -8.58 -11.18 8.69
CA SER A 22 -8.28 -9.94 7.96
C SER A 22 -7.50 -8.93 8.81
N ASP A 23 -7.72 -8.93 10.12
CA ASP A 23 -7.06 -8.05 11.09
C ASP A 23 -5.53 -8.21 11.14
N PHE A 24 -4.99 -9.39 10.82
CA PHE A 24 -3.53 -9.58 10.73
C PHE A 24 -2.93 -8.82 9.55
N TYR A 25 -3.68 -8.68 8.46
CA TYR A 25 -3.22 -7.92 7.30
C TYR A 25 -3.27 -6.42 7.55
N TYR A 26 -4.22 -5.93 8.35
CA TYR A 26 -4.19 -4.56 8.87
C TYR A 26 -2.88 -4.29 9.63
N LEU A 27 -2.49 -5.18 10.54
CA LEU A 27 -1.23 -5.05 11.29
C LEU A 27 -0.01 -5.13 10.36
N ALA A 28 -0.02 -6.00 9.36
CA ALA A 28 1.05 -6.08 8.37
C ALA A 28 1.16 -4.81 7.52
N ALA A 29 0.03 -4.22 7.13
CA ALA A 29 -0.03 -3.02 6.30
C ALA A 29 0.34 -1.73 7.05
N THR A 30 0.00 -1.65 8.33
CA THR A 30 0.34 -0.53 9.23
C THR A 30 1.72 -0.67 9.87
N GLY A 31 2.29 -1.88 9.83
CA GLY A 31 3.57 -2.23 10.43
C GLY A 31 4.80 -1.82 9.60
N PRO A 32 5.99 -2.39 9.92
CA PRO A 32 7.28 -1.93 9.40
C PRO A 32 7.55 -2.40 7.97
N LEU A 33 6.53 -2.78 7.19
CA LEU A 33 6.67 -3.35 5.84
C LEU A 33 7.56 -2.50 4.93
N PHE A 34 7.51 -1.17 5.09
CA PHE A 34 8.33 -0.22 4.33
C PHE A 34 9.40 0.50 5.16
N SER A 35 9.69 0.05 6.39
CA SER A 35 10.67 0.69 7.31
C SER A 35 12.05 0.91 6.67
N SER A 36 12.50 -0.02 5.81
CA SER A 36 13.75 0.15 5.05
C SER A 36 13.77 1.35 4.07
N LEU A 37 12.59 1.86 3.69
CA LEU A 37 12.40 3.06 2.88
C LEU A 37 11.98 4.27 3.74
N THR A 38 11.13 4.06 4.74
CA THR A 38 10.55 5.15 5.53
C THR A 38 11.42 5.59 6.71
N ASP A 39 12.23 4.69 7.26
CA ASP A 39 12.94 4.90 8.53
C ASP A 39 14.47 4.81 8.35
N SER A 40 14.93 4.48 7.15
CA SER A 40 16.35 4.40 6.81
C SER A 40 16.97 5.78 6.73
N ARG A 41 18.13 5.97 7.36
CA ARG A 41 18.93 7.23 7.25
C ARG A 41 19.39 7.54 5.83
N ARG A 42 19.30 6.58 4.91
CA ARG A 42 19.69 6.73 3.50
C ARG A 42 18.52 7.17 2.62
N CYS A 43 17.31 7.20 3.17
CA CYS A 43 16.10 7.54 2.47
C CYS A 43 15.44 8.74 3.16
N ASN A 44 14.85 9.61 2.35
CA ASN A 44 14.07 10.73 2.81
C ASN A 44 12.62 10.54 2.36
N PRO A 45 11.69 10.21 3.27
CA PRO A 45 10.27 10.19 2.97
C PRO A 45 9.81 11.62 2.67
N GLU A 46 9.15 11.80 1.52
CA GLU A 46 8.68 13.11 1.08
C GLU A 46 7.18 13.27 1.30
N SER A 47 6.41 12.20 1.08
CA SER A 47 5.00 12.21 1.40
C SER A 47 4.48 10.85 1.82
N ARG A 48 3.47 10.88 2.69
CA ARG A 48 2.64 9.73 3.06
C ARG A 48 1.20 10.20 3.09
N ARG A 49 0.33 9.47 2.40
CA ARG A 49 -1.11 9.72 2.41
C ARG A 49 -1.83 8.44 2.78
N VAL A 50 -2.59 8.52 3.86
CA VAL A 50 -3.49 7.46 4.32
C VAL A 50 -4.89 7.84 3.86
N PHE A 51 -5.55 6.92 3.15
CA PHE A 51 -6.89 7.11 2.61
C PHE A 51 -7.95 6.52 3.53
N VAL A 52 -7.65 5.36 4.12
CA VAL A 52 -8.49 4.70 5.12
C VAL A 52 -7.59 4.14 6.21
N ASP A 53 -8.00 4.34 7.45
CA ASP A 53 -7.38 3.78 8.65
C ASP A 53 -8.46 3.45 9.67
N ARG A 54 -9.02 2.24 9.55
CA ARG A 54 -10.02 1.71 10.46
C ARG A 54 -9.40 0.55 11.20
N MET A 55 -9.11 0.76 12.47
CA MET A 55 -8.54 -0.27 13.33
C MET A 55 -9.56 -1.41 13.55
N PRO A 56 -9.14 -2.67 13.43
CA PRO A 56 -9.99 -3.80 13.79
C PRO A 56 -10.28 -3.86 15.29
N THR A 57 -11.43 -4.44 15.67
CA THR A 57 -11.75 -4.68 17.08
C THR A 57 -11.50 -6.14 17.46
N PHE A 58 -10.54 -6.34 18.36
CA PHE A 58 -10.13 -7.68 18.81
C PHE A 58 -10.93 -8.20 20.02
N SER A 59 -11.88 -7.41 20.55
CA SER A 59 -12.52 -7.64 21.85
C SER A 59 -14.05 -7.91 21.80
N GLY A 60 -14.62 -8.20 20.63
CA GLY A 60 -16.06 -8.40 20.43
C GLY A 60 -16.51 -9.86 20.24
N ARG A 61 -17.80 -10.15 20.51
CA ARG A 61 -18.46 -11.42 20.14
C ARG A 61 -18.52 -11.64 18.62
N VAL A 62 -18.38 -10.56 17.85
CA VAL A 62 -18.21 -10.55 16.39
C VAL A 62 -17.04 -9.58 16.13
N PRO A 63 -15.90 -10.03 15.59
CA PRO A 63 -14.79 -9.15 15.24
C PRO A 63 -15.24 -8.11 14.21
N ALA A 64 -14.95 -6.83 14.45
CA ALA A 64 -15.10 -5.82 13.41
C ALA A 64 -13.79 -5.74 12.64
N GLU A 65 -13.89 -5.88 11.32
CA GLU A 65 -12.72 -5.95 10.46
C GLU A 65 -12.05 -4.60 10.27
N GLY A 66 -10.72 -4.64 10.18
CA GLY A 66 -9.91 -3.47 9.90
C GLY A 66 -9.85 -3.14 8.42
N ASP A 67 -9.71 -1.87 8.08
CA ASP A 67 -9.42 -1.40 6.73
C ASP A 67 -8.21 -0.47 6.78
N PHE A 68 -7.22 -0.69 5.92
CA PHE A 68 -6.11 0.23 5.78
C PHE A 68 -5.74 0.43 4.32
N VAL A 69 -5.59 1.68 3.89
CA VAL A 69 -5.11 2.02 2.55
C VAL A 69 -4.19 3.22 2.64
N ALA A 70 -2.96 3.08 2.13
CA ALA A 70 -2.00 4.16 2.13
C ALA A 70 -1.09 4.13 0.90
N ARG A 71 -0.54 5.30 0.58
CA ARG A 71 0.57 5.46 -0.35
C ARG A 71 1.65 6.32 0.26
N GLY A 72 2.87 6.14 -0.21
CA GLY A 72 3.96 7.04 0.14
C GLY A 72 5.00 7.09 -0.96
N GLU A 73 5.82 8.13 -0.91
CA GLU A 73 6.91 8.35 -1.85
C GLU A 73 8.04 9.11 -1.17
N GLY A 74 9.22 9.00 -1.77
CA GLY A 74 10.39 9.71 -1.33
C GLY A 74 11.58 9.39 -2.20
N THR A 75 12.75 9.74 -1.69
CA THR A 75 14.03 9.54 -2.36
C THR A 75 14.96 8.71 -1.49
N CYS A 76 15.93 8.04 -2.09
CA CYS A 76 17.04 7.40 -1.38
C CYS A 76 18.35 7.74 -2.08
N THR A 77 19.40 7.92 -1.28
CA THR A 77 20.78 8.07 -1.74
C THR A 77 21.61 6.92 -1.20
N VAL A 78 21.96 5.98 -2.08
CA VAL A 78 22.73 4.78 -1.72
C VAL A 78 24.00 4.74 -2.55
N ARG A 79 25.17 4.75 -1.90
CA ARG A 79 26.49 4.72 -2.56
C ARG A 79 26.65 5.80 -3.65
N GLY A 80 26.12 7.00 -3.41
CA GLY A 80 26.19 8.13 -4.34
C GLY A 80 25.18 8.08 -5.50
N VAL A 81 24.32 7.06 -5.56
CA VAL A 81 23.24 6.97 -6.54
C VAL A 81 21.94 7.43 -5.89
N SER A 82 21.30 8.44 -6.51
CA SER A 82 19.98 8.92 -6.12
C SER A 82 18.88 8.16 -6.85
N THR A 83 17.87 7.76 -6.09
CA THR A 83 16.71 7.02 -6.58
C THR A 83 15.44 7.63 -6.01
N ARG A 84 14.35 7.48 -6.76
CA ARG A 84 13.01 7.73 -6.27
C ARG A 84 12.33 6.43 -5.96
N TRP A 85 11.53 6.41 -4.90
CA TRP A 85 10.67 5.29 -4.58
C TRP A 85 9.24 5.77 -4.33
N ALA A 86 8.30 4.87 -4.58
CA ALA A 86 6.92 5.04 -4.18
C ALA A 86 6.32 3.66 -3.84
N TYR A 87 5.36 3.65 -2.94
CA TYR A 87 4.63 2.46 -2.55
C TYR A 87 3.12 2.72 -2.48
N PHE A 88 2.39 1.64 -2.62
CA PHE A 88 0.99 1.51 -2.27
C PHE A 88 0.81 0.28 -1.38
N VAL A 89 -0.03 0.41 -0.37
CA VAL A 89 -0.46 -0.71 0.45
C VAL A 89 -1.94 -0.62 0.72
N ALA A 90 -2.62 -1.74 0.62
CA ALA A 90 -3.99 -1.90 1.07
C ALA A 90 -4.15 -3.22 1.84
N ALA A 91 -4.82 -3.14 2.97
CA ALA A 91 -5.36 -4.26 3.69
C ALA A 91 -6.85 -4.01 3.92
N PRO A 92 -7.70 -4.27 2.91
CA PRO A 92 -9.13 -4.17 3.08
C PRO A 92 -9.64 -5.35 3.93
N GLY A 93 -10.44 -5.02 4.92
CA GLY A 93 -11.38 -5.94 5.54
C GLY A 93 -12.64 -6.09 4.68
N TYR A 94 -13.69 -6.67 5.26
CA TYR A 94 -15.01 -6.71 4.67
C TYR A 94 -15.59 -5.27 4.63
N GLY A 95 -15.54 -4.64 3.45
CA GLY A 95 -16.04 -3.28 3.18
C GLY A 95 -16.05 -2.98 1.67
N PRO A 96 -16.43 -1.76 1.22
CA PRO A 96 -16.63 -1.47 -0.22
C PRO A 96 -15.35 -1.49 -1.06
N VAL A 97 -14.15 -1.46 -0.47
CA VAL A 97 -12.91 -1.78 -1.20
C VAL A 97 -12.93 -3.24 -1.70
N ARG A 98 -13.59 -4.16 -0.99
CA ARG A 98 -13.94 -5.52 -1.46
C ARG A 98 -14.93 -5.47 -2.62
N GLU A 99 -15.92 -4.57 -2.56
CA GLU A 99 -16.99 -4.43 -3.56
C GLU A 99 -16.48 -3.90 -4.90
N VAL A 100 -15.38 -3.13 -4.92
CA VAL A 100 -14.76 -2.57 -6.14
C VAL A 100 -13.68 -3.51 -6.74
N GLY A 101 -13.60 -4.77 -6.27
CA GLY A 101 -12.92 -5.85 -7.00
C GLY A 101 -11.72 -6.49 -6.32
N ILE A 102 -11.47 -6.19 -5.04
CA ILE A 102 -10.68 -7.08 -4.19
C ILE A 102 -11.57 -8.26 -3.79
N ALA A 103 -11.59 -9.30 -4.62
CA ALA A 103 -12.44 -10.48 -4.45
C ALA A 103 -12.20 -11.27 -3.14
N ALA A 104 -11.15 -10.94 -2.38
CA ALA A 104 -10.78 -11.58 -1.14
C ALA A 104 -10.15 -10.58 -0.16
N SER A 105 -10.52 -10.60 1.12
CA SER A 105 -9.75 -9.92 2.17
C SER A 105 -8.27 -10.29 2.05
N GLY A 106 -7.34 -9.38 2.33
CA GLY A 106 -5.94 -9.66 2.05
C GLY A 106 -4.99 -8.49 2.22
N LEU A 107 -3.75 -8.67 1.80
CA LEU A 107 -2.71 -7.64 1.78
C LEU A 107 -2.25 -7.41 0.35
N TYR A 108 -2.29 -6.16 -0.10
CA TYR A 108 -1.94 -5.72 -1.44
C TYR A 108 -0.81 -4.73 -1.33
N VAL A 109 0.30 -5.01 -2.01
CA VAL A 109 1.54 -4.25 -1.88
C VAL A 109 2.10 -3.97 -3.25
N VAL A 110 2.34 -2.69 -3.54
CA VAL A 110 3.15 -2.27 -4.68
C VAL A 110 4.29 -1.43 -4.14
N VAL A 111 5.51 -1.71 -4.59
CA VAL A 111 6.66 -0.84 -4.37
C VAL A 111 7.42 -0.73 -5.67
N ALA A 112 7.79 0.49 -6.03
CA ALA A 112 8.55 0.77 -7.22
C ALA A 112 9.67 1.76 -6.91
N VAL A 113 10.82 1.54 -7.52
CA VAL A 113 12.05 2.32 -7.38
C VAL A 113 12.59 2.61 -8.78
N THR A 114 13.04 3.84 -9.02
CA THR A 114 13.63 4.28 -10.29
C THR A 114 14.82 5.19 -10.01
N PRO A 115 15.79 5.34 -10.94
CA PRO A 115 16.79 6.39 -10.81
C PRO A 115 16.10 7.77 -10.74
N GLU A 116 16.62 8.66 -9.90
CA GLU A 116 16.08 10.02 -9.75
C GLU A 116 16.33 10.82 -11.04
N ASN A 117 15.28 11.44 -11.57
CA ASN A 117 15.31 12.36 -12.70
C ASN A 117 13.99 13.15 -12.75
N GLU A 118 13.91 14.15 -13.62
CA GLU A 118 12.73 15.04 -13.75
C GLU A 118 11.40 14.30 -13.99
N ARG A 119 11.44 13.10 -14.57
CA ARG A 119 10.25 12.30 -14.87
C ARG A 119 9.96 11.21 -13.84
N ALA A 120 10.87 10.97 -12.89
CA ALA A 120 10.80 9.85 -11.95
C ALA A 120 9.47 9.82 -11.18
N SER A 121 9.02 10.95 -10.63
CA SER A 121 7.74 11.03 -9.92
C SER A 121 6.56 10.66 -10.83
N SER A 122 6.53 11.21 -12.04
CA SER A 122 5.43 10.96 -12.98
C SER A 122 5.40 9.51 -13.45
N LEU A 123 6.56 8.89 -13.62
CA LEU A 123 6.71 7.49 -14.00
C LEU A 123 6.22 6.58 -12.87
N LEU A 124 6.72 6.77 -11.64
CA LEU A 124 6.32 5.96 -10.48
C LEU A 124 4.83 6.07 -10.21
N ARG A 125 4.29 7.29 -10.28
CA ARG A 125 2.86 7.52 -10.08
C ARG A 125 2.02 6.73 -11.07
N ARG A 126 2.33 6.82 -12.37
CA ARG A 126 1.63 6.05 -13.41
C ARG A 126 1.77 4.54 -13.19
N LEU A 127 2.97 4.06 -12.89
CA LEU A 127 3.22 2.64 -12.65
C LEU A 127 2.39 2.10 -11.49
N ILE A 128 2.38 2.81 -10.36
CA ILE A 128 1.62 2.40 -9.18
C ILE A 128 0.13 2.46 -9.48
N GLN A 129 -0.39 3.58 -9.98
CA GLN A 129 -1.83 3.76 -10.21
C GLN A 129 -2.42 2.71 -11.17
N HIS A 130 -1.70 2.37 -12.24
CA HIS A 130 -2.18 1.41 -13.23
C HIS A 130 -1.86 -0.06 -12.90
N THR A 131 -1.14 -0.33 -11.80
CA THR A 131 -0.96 -1.71 -11.34
C THR A 131 -2.32 -2.28 -10.94
N SER A 132 -2.63 -3.48 -11.42
CA SER A 132 -3.93 -4.10 -11.20
C SER A 132 -3.83 -5.39 -10.39
N PHE A 133 -4.80 -5.58 -9.49
CA PHE A 133 -4.99 -6.79 -8.71
C PHE A 133 -6.40 -7.32 -8.97
N GLY A 134 -6.51 -8.55 -9.49
CA GLY A 134 -7.82 -9.16 -9.71
C GLY A 134 -8.73 -8.41 -10.69
N GLY A 135 -8.18 -7.55 -11.55
CA GLY A 135 -8.93 -6.74 -12.52
C GLY A 135 -9.17 -5.29 -12.09
N SER A 136 -8.90 -4.93 -10.84
CA SER A 136 -9.02 -3.56 -10.33
C SER A 136 -7.65 -2.90 -10.22
N SER A 137 -7.53 -1.67 -10.70
CA SER A 137 -6.30 -0.88 -10.59
C SER A 137 -6.14 -0.28 -9.20
N VAL A 138 -4.91 0.09 -8.82
CA VAL A 138 -4.66 0.83 -7.56
C VAL A 138 -5.47 2.13 -7.50
N ASP A 139 -5.69 2.80 -8.63
CA ASP A 139 -6.52 4.02 -8.68
C ASP A 139 -7.98 3.70 -8.28
N ASP A 140 -8.56 2.61 -8.82
CA ASP A 140 -9.91 2.17 -8.44
C ASP A 140 -10.01 1.87 -6.93
N LEU A 141 -8.97 1.27 -6.35
CA LEU A 141 -8.91 0.97 -4.91
C LEU A 141 -8.83 2.24 -4.07
N VAL A 142 -8.04 3.22 -4.50
CA VAL A 142 -7.91 4.51 -3.83
C VAL A 142 -9.21 5.30 -3.90
N ASP A 143 -9.91 5.26 -5.02
CA ASP A 143 -11.20 5.92 -5.21
C ASP A 143 -12.28 5.30 -4.32
N ALA A 144 -12.36 3.97 -4.26
CA ALA A 144 -13.23 3.25 -3.36
C ALA A 144 -12.95 3.60 -1.89
N ALA A 145 -11.68 3.63 -1.50
CA ALA A 145 -11.22 3.98 -0.16
C ALA A 145 -11.54 5.44 0.19
N SER A 146 -11.41 6.37 -0.76
CA SER A 146 -11.68 7.79 -0.54
C SER A 146 -13.18 8.09 -0.46
N GLY A 147 -14.02 7.30 -1.14
CA GLY A 147 -15.49 7.38 -1.04
C GLY A 147 -16.02 7.05 0.36
N LEU A 148 -15.36 6.13 1.07
CA LEU A 148 -15.69 5.74 2.45
C LEU A 148 -15.59 6.86 3.47
N VAL A 149 -14.69 7.82 3.26
CA VAL A 149 -14.48 8.96 4.16
C VAL A 149 -15.56 10.03 3.97
N ARG A 150 -16.21 10.09 2.80
CA ARG A 150 -17.27 11.07 2.50
C ARG A 150 -18.67 10.63 2.94
N ALA A 151 -18.86 9.36 3.23
CA ALA A 151 -20.14 8.78 3.63
C ALA A 151 -20.30 8.60 5.15
N GLN A 152 -19.26 8.91 5.93
CA GLN A 152 -19.24 8.98 7.39
C GLN A 152 -19.32 10.44 7.85
#